data_AF-A0A7R9ZLF4-F1
#
_entry.id   AF-A0A7R9ZLF4-F1
#
_cell.length_a   1.000
_cell.length_b   1.000
_cell.length_c   1.000
_cell.angle_alpha   90.00
_cell.angle_beta   90.00
_cell.angle_gamma   90.00
#
_symmetry.space_group_name_H-M   'P 1'
#
loop_
_entity.id
_entity.type
_entity.pdbx_description
1 polymer ?
#
loop_
_entity_poly.entity_id
_entity_poly.type
_entity_poly.pdbx_seq_one_letter_code
_entity_poly.pdbx_strand_id
1 'polypeptide(L)'
;RDEALKALKNLTKALGDAFEESQEDKAHEAEQERLRVEDEQKRIQDERDAQAKRDAEQQKKEDEERKRFKEAMDAQRELDRIEADKIKKAKEEEEKKKEAAKRSTKGGTGKCQGCGLKKCKKTCLFFKG
;
A
#
# COMPACT_ATOMS: atom_id res chain seq x y z
N ARG A 1 0.21 -41.67 84.05
CA ARG A 1 1.03 -42.05 82.86
C ARG A 1 0.15 -42.17 81.61
N ASP A 2 -0.94 -42.94 81.67
CA ASP A 2 -1.81 -43.16 80.50
C ASP A 2 -2.61 -41.93 80.07
N GLU A 3 -2.99 -41.05 81.01
CA GLU A 3 -3.64 -39.77 80.67
C GLU A 3 -2.72 -38.83 79.91
N ALA A 4 -1.42 -38.79 80.27
CA ALA A 4 -0.42 -38.00 79.55
C ALA A 4 -0.18 -38.53 78.12
N LEU A 5 -0.19 -39.86 77.94
CA LEU A 5 -0.07 -40.47 76.62
C LEU A 5 -1.32 -40.23 75.75
N LYS A 6 -2.51 -40.24 76.34
CA LYS A 6 -3.76 -39.87 75.65
C LYS A 6 -3.77 -38.40 75.25
N ALA A 7 -3.33 -37.51 76.13
CA ALA A 7 -3.19 -36.08 75.83
C ALA A 7 -2.22 -35.83 74.66
N LEU A 8 -1.05 -36.49 74.65
CA LEU A 8 -0.09 -36.39 73.55
C LEU A 8 -0.67 -36.90 72.22
N LYS A 9 -1.40 -38.02 72.24
CA LYS A 9 -2.05 -38.57 71.03
C LYS A 9 -3.13 -37.64 70.47
N ASN A 10 -3.91 -37.00 71.33
CA ASN A 10 -4.91 -36.04 70.90
C ASN A 10 -4.27 -34.77 70.32
N LEU A 11 -3.14 -34.34 70.90
CA LEU A 11 -2.40 -33.17 70.44
C LEU A 11 -1.72 -33.44 69.09
N THR A 12 -1.12 -34.61 68.87
CA THR A 12 -0.59 -34.98 67.55
C THR A 12 -1.67 -35.15 66.49
N LYS A 13 -2.86 -35.64 66.86
CA LYS A 13 -3.99 -35.69 65.93
C LYS A 13 -4.47 -34.28 65.56
N ALA A 14 -4.66 -33.40 66.54
CA ALA A 14 -5.08 -32.02 66.29
C ALA A 14 -4.05 -31.24 65.44
N LEU A 15 -2.75 -31.49 65.63
CA LEU A 15 -1.70 -30.90 64.80
C LEU A 15 -1.70 -31.46 63.36
N GLY A 16 -2.05 -32.74 63.18
CA GLY A 16 -2.22 -33.34 61.86
C GLY A 16 -3.42 -32.77 61.11
N ASP A 17 -4.57 -32.72 61.78
CA ASP A 17 -5.81 -32.18 61.23
C ASP A 17 -5.65 -30.69 60.84
N ALA A 18 -4.95 -29.88 61.66
CA ALA A 18 -4.66 -28.48 61.35
C ALA A 18 -3.66 -28.29 60.19
N PHE A 19 -2.75 -29.26 59.98
CA PHE A 19 -1.84 -29.23 58.84
C PHE A 19 -2.56 -29.59 57.54
N GLU A 20 -3.49 -30.55 57.58
CA GLU A 20 -4.34 -30.91 56.43
C GLU A 20 -5.26 -29.74 56.05
N GLU A 21 -5.93 -29.12 57.01
CA GLU A 21 -6.77 -27.92 56.78
C GLU A 21 -5.95 -26.77 56.17
N SER A 22 -4.72 -26.53 56.66
CA SER A 22 -3.82 -25.53 56.07
C SER A 22 -3.38 -25.86 54.64
N GLN A 23 -3.33 -27.13 54.25
CA GLN A 23 -2.99 -27.54 52.87
C GLN A 23 -4.20 -27.40 51.94
N GLU A 24 -5.40 -27.71 52.44
CA GLU A 24 -6.65 -27.50 51.71
C GLU A 24 -6.89 -26.01 51.45
N ASP A 25 -6.68 -25.14 52.44
CA ASP A 25 -6.77 -23.69 52.28
C ASP A 25 -5.80 -23.17 51.21
N LYS A 26 -4.55 -23.63 51.23
CA LYS A 26 -3.55 -23.28 50.20
C LYS A 26 -3.91 -23.79 48.82
N ALA A 27 -4.46 -25.01 48.72
CA ALA A 27 -4.89 -25.56 47.46
C ALA A 27 -6.06 -24.76 46.86
N HIS A 28 -7.02 -24.35 47.72
CA HIS A 28 -8.15 -23.52 47.33
C HIS A 28 -7.71 -22.09 46.94
N GLU A 29 -6.78 -21.47 47.67
CA GLU A 29 -6.18 -20.19 47.29
C GLU A 29 -5.47 -20.28 45.92
N ALA A 30 -4.69 -21.35 45.70
CA ALA A 30 -4.01 -21.58 44.43
C ALA A 30 -5.01 -21.80 43.29
N GLU A 31 -6.12 -22.51 43.51
CA GLU A 31 -7.17 -22.68 42.51
C GLU A 31 -7.83 -21.35 42.16
N GLN A 32 -8.15 -20.51 43.16
CA GLN A 32 -8.70 -19.18 42.91
C GLN A 32 -7.74 -18.27 42.15
N GLU A 33 -6.43 -18.33 42.46
CA GLU A 33 -5.42 -17.58 41.72
C GLU A 33 -5.34 -18.05 40.26
N ARG A 34 -5.36 -19.37 40.01
CA ARG A 34 -5.36 -19.92 38.65
C ARG A 34 -6.57 -19.46 37.85
N LEU A 35 -7.77 -19.49 38.44
CA LEU A 35 -8.99 -19.00 37.78
C LEU A 35 -8.88 -17.51 37.43
N ARG A 36 -8.35 -16.68 38.34
CA ARG A 36 -8.12 -15.24 38.07
C ARG A 36 -7.12 -15.02 36.93
N VAL A 37 -6.03 -15.78 36.92
CA VAL A 37 -5.01 -15.69 35.87
C VAL A 37 -5.56 -16.16 34.52
N GLU A 38 -6.36 -17.23 34.49
CA GLU A 38 -7.00 -17.70 33.26
C GLU A 38 -7.99 -16.68 32.70
N ASP A 39 -8.81 -16.06 33.55
CA ASP A 39 -9.72 -14.99 33.15
C ASP A 39 -8.98 -13.76 32.64
N GLU A 40 -7.89 -13.36 33.30
CA GLU A 40 -7.07 -12.23 32.85
C GLU A 40 -6.37 -12.53 31.52
N GLN A 41 -5.79 -13.73 31.35
CA GLN A 41 -5.19 -14.16 30.09
C GLN A 41 -6.21 -14.16 28.95
N LYS A 42 -7.43 -14.64 29.21
CA LYS A 42 -8.50 -14.64 28.22
C LYS A 42 -8.88 -13.22 27.80
N ARG A 43 -9.01 -12.29 28.75
CA ARG A 43 -9.28 -10.88 28.46
C ARG A 43 -8.16 -10.25 27.61
N ILE A 44 -6.91 -10.51 27.95
CA ILE A 44 -5.75 -10.02 27.19
C ILE A 44 -5.78 -10.59 25.76
N GLN A 45 -6.11 -11.87 25.61
CA GLN A 45 -6.20 -12.51 24.30
C GLN A 45 -7.34 -11.91 23.46
N ASP A 46 -8.53 -11.71 24.06
CA ASP A 46 -9.68 -11.10 23.39
C ASP A 46 -9.36 -9.66 22.93
N GLU A 47 -8.65 -8.87 23.75
CA GLU A 47 -8.20 -7.53 23.39
C GLU A 47 -7.19 -7.53 22.24
N ARG A 48 -6.23 -8.46 22.26
CA ARG A 48 -5.25 -8.64 21.18
C ARG A 48 -5.91 -9.06 19.87
N ASP A 49 -6.85 -10.00 19.93
CA ASP A 49 -7.57 -10.47 18.75
C ASP A 49 -8.48 -9.38 18.18
N ALA A 50 -9.10 -8.57 19.04
CA ALA A 50 -9.86 -7.40 18.62
C ALA A 50 -8.97 -6.34 17.97
N GLN A 51 -7.77 -6.08 18.51
CA GLN A 51 -6.81 -5.16 17.91
C GLN A 51 -6.30 -5.67 16.57
N ALA A 52 -5.92 -6.94 16.47
CA ALA A 52 -5.45 -7.55 15.23
C ALA A 52 -6.50 -7.47 14.11
N LYS A 53 -7.79 -7.63 14.45
CA LYS A 53 -8.89 -7.43 13.48
C LYS A 53 -8.98 -5.98 12.99
N ARG A 54 -8.88 -5.01 13.89
CA ARG A 54 -8.89 -3.57 13.52
C ARG A 54 -7.70 -3.22 12.63
N ASP A 55 -6.51 -3.70 12.98
CA ASP A 55 -5.28 -3.44 12.23
C ASP A 55 -5.36 -4.08 10.84
N ALA A 56 -5.87 -5.31 10.73
CA ALA A 56 -6.06 -5.98 9.45
C ALA A 56 -7.09 -5.25 8.55
N GLU A 57 -8.15 -4.68 9.12
CA GLU A 57 -9.11 -3.86 8.38
C GLU A 57 -8.51 -2.53 7.92
N GLN A 58 -7.71 -1.87 8.76
CA GLN A 58 -6.99 -0.66 8.37
C GLN A 58 -5.98 -0.94 7.26
N GLN A 59 -5.19 -2.00 7.39
CA GLN A 59 -4.21 -2.38 6.38
C GLN A 59 -4.88 -2.65 5.01
N LYS A 60 -6.03 -3.32 4.99
CA LYS A 60 -6.79 -3.51 3.74
C LYS A 60 -7.24 -2.19 3.13
N LYS A 61 -7.72 -1.25 3.94
CA LYS A 61 -8.13 0.09 3.46
C LYS A 61 -6.94 0.86 2.91
N GLU A 62 -5.81 0.86 3.61
CA GLU A 62 -4.58 1.52 3.17
C GLU A 62 -4.04 0.92 1.88
N ASP A 63 -4.07 -0.41 1.74
CA ASP A 63 -3.65 -1.09 0.51
C ASP A 63 -4.57 -0.76 -0.69
N GLU A 64 -5.88 -0.67 -0.46
CA GLU A 64 -6.83 -0.23 -1.48
C GLU A 64 -6.61 1.22 -1.89
N GLU A 65 -6.41 2.12 -0.94
CA GLU A 65 -6.10 3.54 -1.21
C GLU A 65 -4.79 3.68 -1.97
N ARG A 66 -3.76 2.92 -1.58
CA ARG A 66 -2.47 2.91 -2.27
C ARG A 66 -2.59 2.41 -3.71
N LYS A 67 -3.41 1.38 -3.96
CA LYS A 67 -3.68 0.89 -5.32
C LYS A 67 -4.37 1.95 -6.15
N ARG A 68 -5.45 2.55 -5.64
CA ARG A 68 -6.18 3.63 -6.32
C ARG A 68 -5.28 4.81 -6.64
N PHE A 69 -4.42 5.21 -5.70
CA PHE A 69 -3.46 6.28 -5.91
C PHE A 69 -2.44 5.93 -7.00
N LYS A 70 -1.90 4.71 -6.97
CA LYS A 70 -0.95 4.24 -7.99
C LYS A 70 -1.60 4.24 -9.38
N GLU A 71 -2.81 3.70 -9.49
CA GLU A 71 -3.57 3.68 -10.75
C GLU A 71 -3.86 5.09 -11.27
N ALA A 72 -4.23 6.04 -10.40
CA ALA A 72 -4.43 7.43 -10.79
C ALA A 72 -3.14 8.09 -11.29
N MET A 73 -2.01 7.83 -10.63
CA MET A 73 -0.71 8.35 -11.05
C MET A 73 -0.23 7.74 -12.36
N ASP A 74 -0.44 6.43 -12.55
CA ASP A 74 -0.10 5.74 -13.79
C ASP A 74 -0.98 6.24 -14.95
N ALA A 75 -2.26 6.49 -14.70
CA ALA A 75 -3.16 7.12 -15.68
C ALA A 75 -2.69 8.54 -16.05
N GLN A 76 -2.28 9.34 -15.07
CA GLN A 76 -1.74 10.68 -15.34
C GLN A 76 -0.47 10.61 -16.20
N ARG A 77 0.46 9.70 -15.87
CA ARG A 77 1.68 9.51 -16.67
C ARG A 77 1.38 9.12 -18.11
N GLU A 78 0.35 8.30 -18.32
CA GLU A 78 -0.05 7.89 -19.66
C GLU A 78 -0.69 9.05 -20.45
N LEU A 79 -1.49 9.90 -19.79
CA LEU A 79 -2.00 11.13 -20.40
C LEU A 79 -0.85 12.06 -20.82
N ASP A 80 0.13 12.25 -19.95
CA ASP A 80 1.30 13.09 -20.23
C ASP A 80 2.11 12.56 -21.43
N ARG A 81 2.25 11.22 -21.56
CA ARG A 81 2.88 10.59 -22.72
C ARG A 81 2.10 10.84 -24.01
N ILE A 82 0.79 10.65 -23.98
CA ILE A 82 -0.08 10.88 -25.14
C ILE A 82 0.01 12.34 -25.59
N GLU A 83 0.04 13.29 -24.65
CA GLU A 83 0.19 14.70 -24.96
C GLU A 83 1.57 15.01 -25.56
N ALA A 84 2.64 14.47 -24.96
CA ALA A 84 3.99 14.62 -25.49
C ALA A 84 4.11 14.07 -26.93
N ASP A 85 3.49 12.93 -27.21
CA ASP A 85 3.48 12.32 -28.54
C ASP A 85 2.66 13.12 -29.54
N LYS A 86 1.52 13.70 -29.14
CA LYS A 86 0.75 14.62 -29.98
C LYS A 86 1.57 15.87 -30.33
N ILE A 87 2.28 16.45 -29.37
CA ILE A 87 3.15 17.61 -29.59
C ILE A 87 4.29 17.24 -30.56
N LYS A 88 4.93 16.08 -30.37
CA LYS A 88 5.97 15.60 -31.29
C LYS A 88 5.45 15.41 -32.71
N LYS A 89 4.32 14.72 -32.88
CA LYS A 89 3.70 14.53 -34.21
C LYS A 89 3.34 15.87 -34.86
N ALA A 90 2.78 16.81 -34.12
CA ALA A 90 2.47 18.14 -34.64
C ALA A 90 3.74 18.88 -35.11
N LYS A 91 4.83 18.82 -34.34
CA LYS A 91 6.12 19.39 -34.73
C LYS A 91 6.70 18.70 -35.97
N GLU A 92 6.69 17.37 -36.02
CA GLU A 92 7.16 16.60 -37.18
C GLU A 92 6.35 16.91 -38.43
N GLU A 93 5.02 17.05 -38.33
CA GLU A 93 4.17 17.45 -39.45
C GLU A 93 4.46 18.88 -39.91
N GLU A 94 4.71 19.80 -38.98
CA GLU A 94 5.10 21.17 -39.29
C GLU A 94 6.47 21.21 -40.00
N GLU A 95 7.44 20.44 -39.53
CA GLU A 95 8.75 20.30 -40.16
C GLU A 95 8.64 19.67 -41.55
N LYS A 96 7.84 18.61 -41.72
CA LYS A 96 7.56 18.02 -43.03
C LYS A 96 6.92 19.02 -43.98
N LYS A 97 5.98 19.84 -43.51
CA LYS A 97 5.36 20.92 -44.31
C LYS A 97 6.40 21.98 -44.68
N LYS A 98 7.26 22.39 -43.74
CA LYS A 98 8.37 23.34 -43.99
C LYS A 98 9.36 22.78 -45.01
N GLU A 99 9.75 21.51 -44.90
CA GLU A 99 10.64 20.86 -45.87
C GLU A 99 10.00 20.71 -47.25
N ALA A 100 8.74 20.30 -47.32
CA ALA A 100 7.99 20.22 -48.58
C ALA A 100 7.89 21.61 -49.24
N ALA A 101 7.66 22.67 -48.46
CA ALA A 101 7.65 24.04 -48.96
C ALA A 101 9.04 24.50 -49.46
N LYS A 102 10.14 24.08 -48.80
CA LYS A 102 11.52 24.33 -49.25
C LYS A 102 11.87 23.56 -50.53
N ARG A 103 11.37 22.34 -50.71
CA ARG A 103 11.59 21.51 -51.90
C ARG A 103 10.68 21.90 -53.08
N SER A 104 9.56 22.57 -52.82
CA SER A 104 8.62 22.99 -53.85
C SER A 104 9.23 24.06 -54.76
N THR A 105 9.17 23.84 -56.07
CA THR A 105 9.63 24.82 -57.08
C THR A 105 8.73 26.07 -57.16
N LYS A 106 7.52 26.03 -56.58
CA LYS A 106 6.59 27.15 -56.43
C LYS A 106 6.46 27.56 -54.97
N GLY A 107 6.58 28.86 -54.69
CA GLY A 107 6.31 29.46 -53.38
C GLY A 107 4.81 29.61 -53.10
N GLY A 108 4.47 30.10 -51.90
CA GLY A 108 3.09 30.17 -51.40
C GLY A 108 2.10 30.95 -52.27
N THR A 109 2.55 31.92 -53.06
CA THR A 109 1.70 32.68 -54.02
C THR A 109 1.63 32.06 -55.42
N GLY A 110 2.10 30.81 -55.59
CA GLY A 110 2.16 30.11 -56.88
C GLY A 110 3.24 30.64 -57.85
N LYS A 111 4.14 31.50 -57.37
CA LYS A 111 5.30 32.04 -58.11
C LYS A 111 6.49 31.07 -58.00
N CYS A 112 7.29 30.93 -59.06
CA CYS A 112 8.50 30.12 -59.03
C CYS A 112 9.49 30.65 -57.98
N GLN A 113 10.06 29.78 -57.14
CA GLN A 113 11.02 30.18 -56.11
C GLN A 113 12.35 30.70 -56.68
N GLY A 114 12.77 30.23 -57.87
CA GLY A 114 14.02 30.65 -58.50
C GLY A 114 13.94 32.00 -59.25
N CYS A 115 12.85 32.25 -59.99
CA CYS A 115 12.73 33.43 -60.86
C CYS A 115 11.53 34.35 -60.54
N GLY A 116 10.71 34.03 -59.54
CA GLY A 116 9.59 34.88 -59.07
C GLY A 116 8.37 34.98 -60.01
N LEU A 117 8.39 34.33 -61.17
CA LEU A 117 7.31 34.40 -62.16
C LEU A 117 6.22 33.33 -61.91
N LYS A 118 4.96 33.64 -62.27
CA LYS A 118 3.82 32.69 -62.16
C LYS A 118 3.82 31.58 -63.23
N LYS A 119 4.38 31.85 -64.41
CA LYS A 119 4.47 30.91 -65.54
C LYS A 119 5.95 30.71 -65.91
N CYS A 120 6.35 29.47 -66.18
CA CYS A 120 7.70 29.17 -66.64
C CYS A 120 7.90 29.73 -68.06
N LYS A 121 8.98 30.47 -68.28
CA LYS A 121 9.43 30.89 -69.61
C LYS A 121 10.52 29.93 -70.08
N LYS A 122 10.51 29.57 -71.37
CA LYS A 122 11.57 28.73 -71.99
C LYS A 122 12.97 29.36 -71.89
N THR A 123 13.06 30.68 -71.70
CA THR A 123 14.31 31.42 -71.53
C THR A 123 14.80 31.51 -70.08
N CYS A 124 14.16 30.81 -69.13
CA CYS A 124 14.53 30.87 -67.72
C CYS A 124 15.83 30.10 -67.46
N LEU A 125 16.79 30.74 -66.79
CA LEU A 125 18.09 30.15 -66.40
C LEU A 125 17.96 28.88 -65.54
N PHE A 126 16.84 28.70 -64.85
CA PHE A 126 16.56 27.54 -64.00
C PHE A 126 15.69 26.47 -64.69
N PHE A 127 15.33 26.66 -65.96
CA PHE A 127 14.59 25.68 -66.73
C PHE A 127 15.54 24.59 -67.22
N LYS A 128 15.67 23.50 -66.44
CA LYS A 128 16.18 22.22 -66.96
C LYS A 128 15.09 21.66 -67.86
N GLY A 129 15.29 21.75 -69.18
CA GLY A 129 14.36 21.24 -70.19
C GLY A 129 13.97 19.80 -69.95
#